data_AF-A0A6L9UJV5-F1
#
_entry.id   AF-A0A6L9UJV5-F1
#
_cell.length_a   1.000
_cell.length_b   1.000
_cell.length_c   1.000
_cell.angle_alpha   90.00
_cell.angle_beta   90.00
_cell.angle_gamma   90.00
#
_symmetry.space_group_name_H-M   'P 1'
#
loop_
_entity.id
_entity.type
_entity.pdbx_description
1 polymer ?
#
loop_
_entity_poly.entity_id
_entity_poly.type
_entity_poly.pdbx_seq_one_letter_code
_entity_poly.pdbx_strand_id
1 'polypeptide(L)'
;MRGGYAASTRPNMEADRGCLGKERMRYCFGSFELDTLRRELTRDGRPMRLAGRGFDLLACLVERRGETISSEEIVGKVWPDRRMDPSQLRFHIAPLRKALGQSSECRFIAALSGKGYSFIAEVNPKYPDGSEGFHAPSETQARIKALDPDSEREISFWRETELAGRKDEIAAFGRTLLSDRFLTIVGAGGVGKTSLALAIADDLRERFSRGVLVVNVAAIHGLGMISTAMASLQAQRSEGGALLILDGCEQDTIFAAETARRLLASFKDLFVIATSRAPLMTAGERQRRLGMLAVPPAGSSWPRILSYPSVEVLLMRGHLDAGSLSESERIMVADASRRLDGLPLAIEIAAVHCRRGGVEALRNIPEDGIFDLEARHARPDRHRTLRANVDWSYRMLSDEEKDVLRRLSVFAGPFEMDAAFAACARTASERSAFPDRFLSLILKSVMLVDIEGDAKIYRLGNDIRRLSIARSNVP
;
A
#
# COMPACT_ATOMS: atom_id res chain seq x y z
N MET A 1 43.43 -20.56 61.78
CA MET A 1 42.90 -19.17 61.75
C MET A 1 42.66 -18.76 60.31
N ARG A 2 41.49 -18.17 60.05
CA ARG A 2 41.13 -17.20 58.99
C ARG A 2 42.01 -17.06 57.74
N GLY A 3 41.36 -17.16 56.57
CA GLY A 3 41.26 -16.05 55.62
C GLY A 3 42.09 -16.15 54.34
N GLY A 4 41.44 -15.92 53.19
CA GLY A 4 42.12 -15.61 51.92
C GLY A 4 41.33 -15.92 50.66
N TYR A 5 40.38 -15.06 50.29
CA TYR A 5 39.87 -14.93 48.92
C TYR A 5 40.95 -14.33 48.01
N ALA A 6 41.19 -14.90 46.81
CA ALA A 6 41.50 -14.13 45.60
C ALA A 6 41.48 -14.99 44.31
N ALA A 7 40.56 -14.61 43.41
CA ALA A 7 40.65 -14.59 41.95
C ALA A 7 41.04 -15.88 41.18
N SER A 8 40.05 -16.74 40.91
CA SER A 8 40.07 -17.55 39.68
C SER A 8 39.45 -16.75 38.53
N THR A 9 40.29 -16.49 37.53
CA THR A 9 40.00 -15.83 36.25
C THR A 9 38.76 -16.42 35.59
N ARG A 10 37.75 -15.59 35.35
CA ARG A 10 36.55 -15.96 34.57
C ARG A 10 36.97 -16.24 33.12
N PRO A 11 36.55 -17.35 32.50
CA PRO A 11 36.70 -17.51 31.06
C PRO A 11 35.82 -16.49 30.35
N ASN A 12 36.43 -15.85 29.36
CA ASN A 12 35.95 -14.71 28.61
C ASN A 12 34.60 -15.02 27.92
N MET A 13 33.52 -14.42 28.42
CA MET A 13 32.14 -14.63 27.96
C MET A 13 31.80 -13.65 26.81
N GLU A 14 32.69 -13.52 25.81
CA GLU A 14 32.51 -12.57 24.70
C GLU A 14 32.61 -13.17 23.29
N ALA A 15 32.77 -14.49 23.16
CA ALA A 15 32.86 -15.15 21.85
C ALA A 15 31.66 -16.06 21.54
N ASP A 16 30.44 -15.50 21.45
CA ASP A 16 29.31 -16.14 20.74
C ASP A 16 28.18 -15.15 20.35
N ARG A 17 28.54 -13.92 19.95
CA ARG A 17 27.55 -12.95 19.43
C ARG A 17 27.21 -13.29 17.97
N GLY A 18 26.26 -14.21 17.78
CA GLY A 18 25.67 -14.55 16.48
C GLY A 18 24.97 -13.36 15.79
N CYS A 19 24.98 -13.38 14.45
CA CYS A 19 24.59 -12.35 13.48
C CYS A 19 23.11 -11.89 13.47
N LEU A 20 22.48 -11.60 14.61
CA LEU A 20 21.12 -11.06 14.67
C LEU A 20 21.13 -9.55 14.99
N GLY A 21 20.15 -8.81 14.44
CA GLY A 21 20.14 -7.36 14.28
C GLY A 21 20.49 -6.52 15.52
N LYS A 22 21.13 -5.37 15.29
CA LYS A 22 21.65 -4.44 16.32
C LYS A 22 20.57 -3.61 17.04
N GLU A 23 19.30 -3.84 16.78
CA GLU A 23 18.18 -3.09 17.39
C GLU A 23 17.48 -3.90 18.48
N ARG A 24 17.16 -3.24 19.60
CA ARG A 24 16.70 -3.87 20.84
C ARG A 24 15.20 -4.17 20.75
N MET A 25 14.87 -5.37 20.25
CA MET A 25 13.50 -5.81 20.00
C MET A 25 13.09 -6.94 20.96
N ARG A 26 12.00 -6.74 21.71
CA ARG A 26 11.27 -7.86 22.34
C ARG A 26 10.08 -8.23 21.49
N TYR A 27 9.72 -9.51 21.43
CA TYR A 27 8.58 -10.01 20.67
C TYR A 27 7.64 -10.80 21.59
N CYS A 28 6.36 -10.48 21.60
CA CYS A 28 5.33 -11.18 22.38
C CYS A 28 4.42 -11.98 21.46
N PHE A 29 4.19 -13.26 21.76
CA PHE A 29 3.25 -14.12 21.03
C PHE A 29 2.62 -15.15 21.97
N GLY A 30 1.29 -15.26 21.98
CA GLY A 30 0.58 -16.06 23.00
C GLY A 30 1.00 -15.64 24.41
N SER A 31 1.41 -16.60 25.25
CA SER A 31 1.97 -16.32 26.58
C SER A 31 3.49 -16.15 26.62
N PHE A 32 4.15 -16.03 25.46
CA PHE A 32 5.60 -15.96 25.36
C PHE A 32 6.11 -14.53 25.12
N GLU A 33 7.25 -14.19 25.72
CA GLU A 33 8.03 -12.97 25.43
C GLU A 33 9.48 -13.36 25.10
N LEU A 34 9.93 -12.97 23.91
CA LEU A 34 11.26 -13.24 23.34
C LEU A 34 12.05 -11.93 23.28
N ASP A 35 13.08 -11.78 24.10
CA ASP A 35 14.04 -10.67 24.07
C ASP A 35 15.28 -11.10 23.27
N THR A 36 15.39 -10.65 22.01
CA THR A 36 16.50 -11.05 21.12
C THR A 36 17.84 -10.48 21.57
N LEU A 37 17.83 -9.36 22.30
CA LEU A 37 19.03 -8.69 22.74
C LEU A 37 19.59 -9.29 24.05
N ARG A 38 18.71 -9.67 24.98
CA ARG A 38 19.09 -10.44 26.18
C ARG A 38 19.22 -11.94 25.91
N ARG A 39 18.79 -12.41 24.75
CA ARG A 39 18.69 -13.83 24.38
C ARG A 39 17.83 -14.64 25.36
N GLU A 40 16.72 -14.05 25.79
CA GLU A 40 15.82 -14.63 26.78
C GLU A 40 14.45 -14.93 26.16
N LEU A 41 13.91 -16.11 26.43
CA LEU A 41 12.51 -16.44 26.17
C LEU A 41 11.84 -16.64 27.52
N THR A 42 10.69 -16.02 27.75
CA THR A 42 9.86 -16.25 28.93
C THR A 42 8.47 -16.71 28.51
N ARG A 43 7.79 -17.45 29.40
CA ARG A 43 6.37 -17.80 29.27
C ARG A 43 5.67 -17.45 30.56
N ASP A 44 4.63 -16.61 30.48
CA ASP A 44 3.93 -16.08 31.66
C ASP A 44 4.91 -15.46 32.67
N GLY A 45 5.92 -14.74 32.17
CA GLY A 45 6.98 -14.11 32.95
C GLY A 45 8.07 -15.06 33.51
N ARG A 46 7.96 -16.38 33.28
CA ARG A 46 8.96 -17.36 33.75
C ARG A 46 9.97 -17.68 32.64
N PRO A 47 11.30 -17.59 32.90
CA PRO A 47 12.32 -17.92 31.92
C PRO A 47 12.22 -19.36 31.40
N MET A 48 12.29 -19.52 30.08
CA MET A 48 12.32 -20.78 29.37
C MET A 48 13.65 -20.95 28.64
N ARG A 49 14.33 -22.06 28.90
CA ARG A 49 15.56 -22.42 28.17
C ARG A 49 15.22 -23.21 26.91
N LEU A 50 15.64 -22.70 25.76
CA LEU A 50 15.66 -23.47 24.51
C LEU A 50 17.01 -24.18 24.37
N ALA A 51 17.00 -25.42 23.87
CA ALA A 51 18.21 -26.21 23.70
C ALA A 51 18.98 -25.82 22.42
N GLY A 52 20.31 -25.77 22.49
CA GLY A 52 21.20 -25.52 21.35
C GLY A 52 20.90 -24.20 20.62
N ARG A 53 20.85 -24.25 19.28
CA ARG A 53 20.50 -23.10 18.41
C ARG A 53 18.99 -22.84 18.32
N GLY A 54 18.17 -23.47 19.16
CA GLY A 54 16.72 -23.32 19.15
C GLY A 54 16.25 -21.87 19.37
N PHE A 55 17.01 -21.08 20.14
CA PHE A 55 16.75 -19.64 20.30
C PHE A 55 16.95 -18.88 19.00
N ASP A 56 18.08 -19.08 18.33
CA ASP A 56 18.40 -18.39 17.06
C ASP A 56 17.41 -18.77 15.97
N LEU A 57 17.00 -20.03 15.93
CA LEU A 57 15.95 -20.52 15.03
C LEU A 57 14.61 -19.84 15.30
N LEU A 58 14.21 -19.74 16.57
CA LEU A 58 12.98 -19.06 16.96
C LEU A 58 13.04 -17.57 16.61
N ALA A 59 14.14 -16.88 16.95
CA ALA A 59 14.34 -15.47 16.62
C ALA A 59 14.28 -15.24 15.11
N CYS A 60 14.95 -16.07 14.31
CA CYS A 60 14.92 -16.01 12.85
C CYS A 60 13.49 -16.10 12.28
N LEU A 61 12.70 -17.04 12.80
CA LEU A 61 11.30 -17.25 12.38
C LEU A 61 10.38 -16.12 12.87
N VAL A 62 10.58 -15.62 14.08
CA VAL A 62 9.74 -14.57 14.70
C VAL A 62 10.02 -13.19 14.10
N GLU A 63 11.28 -12.86 13.79
CA GLU A 63 11.66 -11.60 13.11
C GLU A 63 10.93 -11.45 11.77
N ARG A 64 10.74 -12.56 11.06
CA ARG A 64 10.08 -12.65 9.75
C ARG A 64 8.73 -13.36 9.83
N ARG A 65 7.99 -13.15 10.93
CA ARG A 65 6.66 -13.77 11.11
C ARG A 65 5.73 -13.49 9.92
N GLY A 66 4.92 -14.46 9.56
CA GLY A 66 4.03 -14.42 8.40
C GLY A 66 4.71 -14.71 7.05
N GLU A 67 6.03 -14.57 6.94
CA GLU A 67 6.78 -14.97 5.74
C GLU A 67 7.08 -16.47 5.76
N THR A 68 7.14 -17.11 4.59
CA THR A 68 7.70 -18.46 4.46
C THR A 68 9.17 -18.34 4.12
N ILE A 69 10.03 -18.80 5.04
CA ILE A 69 11.48 -18.79 4.88
C ILE A 69 11.92 -20.19 4.41
N SER A 70 12.76 -20.24 3.36
CA SER A 70 13.26 -21.52 2.85
C SER A 70 14.16 -22.21 3.88
N SER A 71 14.25 -23.54 3.81
CA SER A 71 15.11 -24.29 4.73
C SER A 71 16.57 -23.89 4.55
N GLU A 72 17.00 -23.65 3.32
CA GLU A 72 18.35 -23.20 2.94
C GLU A 72 18.70 -21.86 3.58
N GLU A 73 17.77 -20.90 3.55
CA GLU A 73 17.97 -19.57 4.11
C GLU A 73 18.01 -19.60 5.65
N ILE A 74 17.16 -20.40 6.28
CA ILE A 74 17.19 -20.62 7.73
C ILE A 74 18.53 -21.25 8.15
N VAL A 75 18.99 -22.27 7.41
CA VAL A 75 20.29 -22.91 7.67
C VAL A 75 21.43 -21.91 7.54
N GLY A 76 21.48 -21.15 6.45
CA GLY A 76 22.53 -20.16 6.20
C GLY A 76 22.59 -19.06 7.27
N LYS A 77 21.44 -18.62 7.79
CA LYS A 77 21.37 -17.57 8.82
C LYS A 77 21.69 -18.09 10.23
N VAL A 78 21.20 -19.26 10.62
CA VAL A 78 21.31 -19.77 11.99
C VAL A 78 22.58 -20.60 12.20
N TRP A 79 23.12 -21.22 11.14
CA TRP A 79 24.33 -22.03 11.14
C TRP A 79 25.32 -21.61 10.03
N PRO A 80 25.78 -20.33 10.01
CA PRO A 80 26.65 -19.84 8.93
C PRO A 80 27.97 -20.62 8.79
N ASP A 81 28.50 -21.15 9.90
CA ASP A 81 29.80 -21.84 9.95
C ASP A 81 29.69 -23.38 9.94
N ARG A 82 28.50 -23.94 9.71
CA ARG A 82 28.27 -25.40 9.69
C ARG A 82 27.55 -25.84 8.43
N ARG A 83 28.10 -26.84 7.74
CA ARG A 83 27.42 -27.56 6.66
C ARG A 83 26.33 -28.47 7.23
N MET A 84 25.15 -27.90 7.48
CA MET A 84 23.94 -28.66 7.78
C MET A 84 23.13 -28.83 6.50
N ASP A 85 22.64 -30.03 6.25
CA ASP A 85 21.70 -30.26 5.15
C ASP A 85 20.33 -29.65 5.49
N PRO A 86 19.72 -28.81 4.62
CA PRO A 86 18.43 -28.17 4.87
C PRO A 86 17.30 -29.15 5.23
N SER A 87 17.35 -30.40 4.73
CA SER A 87 16.38 -31.44 5.07
C SER A 87 16.41 -31.86 6.55
N GLN A 88 17.53 -31.60 7.24
CA GLN A 88 17.70 -31.89 8.66
C GLN A 88 17.05 -30.83 9.57
N LEU A 89 16.65 -29.66 9.03
CA LEU A 89 16.03 -28.58 9.79
C LEU A 89 14.78 -29.04 10.56
N ARG A 90 14.06 -30.05 10.05
CA ARG A 90 12.90 -30.67 10.72
C ARG A 90 13.22 -31.20 12.13
N PHE A 91 14.45 -31.66 12.37
CA PHE A 91 14.89 -32.18 13.67
C PHE A 91 15.14 -31.07 14.70
N HIS A 92 15.30 -29.81 14.25
CA HIS A 92 15.39 -28.64 15.12
C HIS A 92 14.03 -27.97 15.31
N ILE A 93 13.15 -28.00 14.29
CA ILE A 93 11.78 -27.47 14.37
C ILE A 93 10.91 -28.31 15.31
N ALA A 94 11.02 -29.64 15.31
CA ALA A 94 10.17 -30.48 16.15
C ALA A 94 10.35 -30.25 17.67
N PRO A 95 11.59 -30.18 18.22
CA PRO A 95 11.80 -29.79 19.61
C PRO A 95 11.34 -28.37 19.92
N LEU A 96 11.51 -27.42 18.98
CA LEU A 96 11.05 -26.05 19.15
C LEU A 96 9.53 -25.97 19.25
N ARG A 97 8.79 -26.66 18.36
CA ARG A 97 7.33 -26.79 18.43
C ARG A 97 6.88 -27.38 19.76
N LYS A 98 7.56 -28.43 20.23
CA LYS A 98 7.28 -29.05 21.53
C LYS A 98 7.49 -28.07 22.69
N ALA A 99 8.58 -27.30 22.66
CA ALA A 99 8.88 -26.29 23.68
C ALA A 99 7.84 -25.16 23.72
N LEU A 100 7.30 -24.76 22.57
CA LEU A 100 6.22 -23.78 22.45
C LEU A 100 4.83 -24.34 22.80
N GLY A 101 4.72 -25.65 23.10
CA GLY A 101 3.43 -26.29 23.36
C GLY A 101 2.52 -26.33 22.14
N GLN A 102 3.09 -26.38 20.93
CA GLN A 102 2.32 -26.40 19.68
C GLN A 102 1.43 -27.65 19.60
N SER A 103 0.13 -27.45 19.34
CA SER A 103 -0.91 -28.47 19.24
C SER A 103 -1.80 -28.25 18.00
N SER A 104 -2.88 -29.02 17.87
CA SER A 104 -3.92 -28.77 16.85
C SER A 104 -4.62 -27.42 17.04
N GLU A 105 -4.73 -26.95 18.29
CA GLU A 105 -5.42 -25.72 18.68
C GLU A 105 -4.48 -24.51 18.74
N CYS A 106 -3.20 -24.72 19.08
CA CYS A 106 -2.19 -23.66 19.19
C CYS A 106 -1.04 -23.94 18.21
N ARG A 107 -1.04 -23.31 17.04
CA ARG A 107 0.02 -23.49 16.03
C ARG A 107 0.89 -22.24 15.91
N PHE A 108 2.19 -22.39 16.18
CA PHE A 108 3.17 -21.29 16.10
C PHE A 108 4.02 -21.38 14.84
N ILE A 109 4.43 -22.58 14.42
CA ILE A 109 5.30 -22.79 13.27
C ILE A 109 4.61 -23.71 12.26
N ALA A 110 4.39 -23.24 11.03
CA ALA A 110 3.90 -24.04 9.90
C ALA A 110 5.06 -24.56 9.05
N ALA A 111 4.91 -25.78 8.51
CA ALA A 111 5.80 -26.31 7.48
C ALA A 111 5.03 -26.31 6.15
N LEU A 112 5.62 -25.74 5.10
CA LEU A 112 5.06 -25.76 3.76
C LEU A 112 5.88 -26.75 2.93
N SER A 113 5.21 -27.78 2.40
CA SER A 113 5.87 -28.89 1.69
C SER A 113 6.78 -28.37 0.58
N GLY A 114 8.08 -28.64 0.70
CA GLY A 114 9.11 -28.21 -0.25
C GLY A 114 9.47 -26.72 -0.26
N LYS A 115 8.82 -25.87 0.56
CA LYS A 115 9.03 -24.41 0.56
C LYS A 115 9.71 -23.87 1.83
N GLY A 116 9.69 -24.61 2.93
CA GLY A 116 10.33 -24.23 4.19
C GLY A 116 9.35 -24.02 5.33
N TYR A 117 9.63 -23.05 6.21
CA TYR A 117 8.90 -22.85 7.46
C TYR A 117 8.43 -21.40 7.64
N SER A 118 7.31 -21.22 8.31
CA SER A 118 6.76 -19.90 8.64
C SER A 118 6.33 -19.84 10.10
N PHE A 119 6.55 -18.71 10.75
CA PHE A 119 5.96 -18.42 12.06
C PHE A 119 4.59 -17.78 11.85
N ILE A 120 3.54 -18.50 12.26
CA ILE A 120 2.14 -18.20 11.93
C ILE A 120 1.32 -17.68 13.11
N ALA A 121 1.92 -17.59 14.30
CA ALA A 121 1.27 -16.93 15.43
C ALA A 121 1.43 -15.42 15.35
N GLU A 122 0.47 -14.69 15.93
CA GLU A 122 0.49 -13.24 16.07
C GLU A 122 1.67 -12.81 16.97
N VAL A 123 2.50 -11.88 16.49
CA VAL A 123 3.72 -11.41 17.18
C VAL A 123 3.71 -9.88 17.30
N ASN A 124 3.77 -9.38 18.53
CA ASN A 124 3.81 -7.94 18.87
C ASN A 124 5.19 -7.52 19.39
N PRO A 125 5.90 -6.55 18.78
CA PRO A 125 7.18 -6.07 19.30
C PRO A 125 7.03 -5.11 20.50
N LYS A 126 7.97 -5.12 21.46
CA LYS A 126 8.08 -4.20 22.61
C LYS A 126 9.48 -3.57 22.71
N TYR A 127 9.56 -2.26 23.00
CA TYR A 127 10.80 -1.49 23.13
C TYR A 127 11.35 -1.43 24.58
N PRO A 128 12.64 -1.09 24.79
CA PRO A 128 13.40 -1.46 26.00
C PRO A 128 13.36 -0.46 27.16
N ASP A 129 12.83 0.74 26.96
CA ASP A 129 12.82 1.81 27.97
C ASP A 129 11.51 1.89 28.77
N GLY A 130 10.56 0.99 28.51
CA GLY A 130 9.26 1.01 29.17
C GLY A 130 8.41 2.23 28.81
N SER A 131 8.87 3.06 27.86
CA SER A 131 8.05 4.10 27.26
C SER A 131 7.18 3.48 26.18
N GLU A 132 5.87 3.72 26.26
CA GLU A 132 5.01 3.66 25.08
C GLU A 132 5.35 4.91 24.23
N GLY A 133 6.44 4.79 23.46
CA GLY A 133 7.12 5.88 22.80
C GLY A 133 7.01 5.89 21.27
N PHE A 134 5.84 5.56 20.73
CA PHE A 134 5.17 6.48 19.80
C PHE A 134 3.94 6.93 20.58
N HIS A 135 3.62 8.23 20.60
CA HIS A 135 2.43 8.78 21.24
C HIS A 135 1.32 7.74 21.24
N ALA A 136 0.90 7.28 22.43
CA ALA A 136 -0.23 6.40 22.57
C ALA A 136 -1.31 6.94 21.62
N PRO A 137 -1.70 6.18 20.58
CA PRO A 137 -2.79 6.61 19.74
C PRO A 137 -3.94 6.77 20.73
N SER A 138 -4.48 7.98 20.87
CA SER A 138 -5.72 8.21 21.64
C SER A 138 -6.65 7.03 21.31
N GLU A 139 -7.40 6.46 22.26
CA GLU A 139 -8.26 5.26 22.06
C GLU A 139 -9.13 5.31 20.78
N THR A 140 -9.28 6.50 20.19
CA THR A 140 -9.86 6.83 18.89
C THR A 140 -9.06 6.41 17.63
N GLN A 141 -7.74 6.18 17.69
CA GLN A 141 -6.84 5.86 16.56
C GLN A 141 -6.60 4.34 16.37
N ALA A 142 -6.97 3.51 17.37
CA ALA A 142 -6.78 2.05 17.39
C ALA A 142 -7.80 1.23 16.55
N ARG A 143 -8.58 1.87 15.68
CA ARG A 143 -9.77 1.26 15.06
C ARG A 143 -9.65 0.83 13.60
N ILE A 144 -8.60 1.21 12.86
CA ILE A 144 -8.36 0.67 11.51
C ILE A 144 -7.41 -0.53 11.62
N LYS A 145 -7.91 -1.73 11.29
CA LYS A 145 -7.16 -3.00 11.28
C LYS A 145 -7.02 -3.49 9.85
N ALA A 146 -5.80 -3.71 9.40
CA ALA A 146 -5.55 -4.44 8.16
C ALA A 146 -5.59 -5.95 8.44
N LEU A 147 -6.05 -6.72 7.46
CA LEU A 147 -6.06 -8.20 7.57
C LEU A 147 -4.79 -8.85 6.99
N ASP A 148 -3.84 -8.04 6.48
CA ASP A 148 -2.54 -8.48 6.00
C ASP A 148 -1.41 -7.51 6.41
N PRO A 149 -0.16 -8.01 6.62
CA PRO A 149 0.96 -7.20 7.11
C PRO A 149 1.43 -6.09 6.16
N ASP A 150 1.22 -6.25 4.85
CA ASP A 150 1.61 -5.25 3.85
C ASP A 150 0.66 -4.05 3.91
N SER A 151 -0.65 -4.32 4.04
CA SER A 151 -1.66 -3.29 4.29
C SER A 151 -1.46 -2.58 5.62
N GLU A 152 -1.00 -3.25 6.69
CA GLU A 152 -0.68 -2.58 7.96
C GLU A 152 0.44 -1.55 7.80
N ARG A 153 1.50 -1.89 7.05
CA ARG A 153 2.60 -0.96 6.74
C ARG A 153 2.14 0.21 5.87
N GLU A 154 1.32 -0.06 4.84
CA GLU A 154 0.75 0.98 4.00
C GLU A 154 -0.18 1.90 4.81
N ILE A 155 -1.08 1.35 5.62
CA ILE A 155 -1.98 2.12 6.49
C ILE A 155 -1.20 2.96 7.50
N SER A 156 -0.14 2.44 8.11
CA SER A 156 0.72 3.21 9.03
C SER A 156 1.38 4.39 8.32
N PHE A 157 1.91 4.17 7.10
CA PHE A 157 2.50 5.23 6.29
C PHE A 157 1.48 6.30 5.88
N TRP A 158 0.26 5.90 5.51
CA TRP A 158 -0.81 6.86 5.14
C TRP A 158 -1.38 7.60 6.35
N ARG A 159 -1.41 6.99 7.53
CA ARG A 159 -1.86 7.61 8.80
C ARG A 159 -0.94 8.74 9.28
N GLU A 160 0.36 8.64 9.01
CA GLU A 160 1.34 9.66 9.39
C GLU A 160 1.36 10.85 8.43
N THR A 161 0.59 10.81 7.35
CA THR A 161 0.68 11.81 6.30
C THR A 161 -0.67 12.39 5.91
N GLU A 162 -0.89 13.66 6.27
CA GLU A 162 -2.12 14.39 5.92
C GLU A 162 -2.34 14.40 4.39
N LEU A 163 -3.57 14.08 3.97
CA LEU A 163 -3.98 14.09 2.58
C LEU A 163 -4.32 15.52 2.13
N ALA A 164 -3.31 16.26 1.69
CA ALA A 164 -3.47 17.61 1.17
C ALA A 164 -4.24 17.64 -0.16
N GLY A 165 -4.93 18.76 -0.41
CA GLY A 165 -5.58 19.01 -1.69
C GLY A 165 -6.84 18.20 -2.00
N ARG A 166 -7.41 17.48 -1.02
CA ARG A 166 -8.59 16.58 -1.22
C ARG A 166 -9.73 16.76 -0.21
N LYS A 167 -9.78 17.90 0.48
CA LYS A 167 -10.77 18.16 1.55
C LYS A 167 -12.21 18.07 1.04
N ASP A 168 -12.48 18.62 -0.15
CA ASP A 168 -13.80 18.60 -0.76
C ASP A 168 -14.23 17.18 -1.16
N GLU A 169 -13.31 16.38 -1.72
CA GLU A 169 -13.58 14.99 -2.06
C GLU A 169 -13.84 14.12 -0.83
N ILE A 170 -13.07 14.29 0.26
CA ILE A 170 -13.30 13.59 1.53
C ILE A 170 -14.74 13.85 2.00
N ALA A 171 -15.14 15.12 2.09
CA ALA A 171 -16.47 15.51 2.55
C ALA A 171 -17.59 15.06 1.60
N ALA A 172 -17.39 15.18 0.28
CA ALA A 172 -18.39 14.79 -0.71
C ALA A 172 -18.60 13.27 -0.75
N PHE A 173 -17.51 12.49 -0.73
CA PHE A 173 -17.57 11.04 -0.88
C PHE A 173 -17.99 10.38 0.44
N GLY A 174 -17.56 10.95 1.59
CA GLY A 174 -18.05 10.55 2.90
C GLY A 174 -19.57 10.68 3.02
N ARG A 175 -20.17 11.77 2.52
CA ARG A 175 -21.63 11.92 2.45
C ARG A 175 -22.30 10.84 1.61
N THR A 176 -21.74 10.49 0.44
CA THR A 176 -22.25 9.39 -0.39
C THR A 176 -22.16 8.04 0.30
N LEU A 177 -21.07 7.78 1.02
CA LEU A 177 -20.92 6.55 1.79
C LEU A 177 -22.02 6.43 2.87
N LEU A 178 -22.29 7.52 3.58
CA LEU A 178 -23.30 7.54 4.63
C LEU A 178 -24.73 7.36 4.10
N SER A 179 -25.02 7.81 2.87
CA SER A 179 -26.37 7.66 2.27
C SER A 179 -26.63 6.26 1.73
N ASP A 180 -25.65 5.60 1.11
CA ASP A 180 -25.89 4.38 0.33
C ASP A 180 -25.14 3.14 0.83
N ARG A 181 -24.31 3.26 1.88
CA ARG A 181 -23.52 2.20 2.52
C ARG A 181 -22.46 1.52 1.66
N PHE A 182 -22.51 1.64 0.34
CA PHE A 182 -21.52 1.05 -0.56
C PHE A 182 -21.05 2.06 -1.60
N LEU A 183 -19.78 2.44 -1.48
CA LEU A 183 -19.11 3.39 -2.35
C LEU A 183 -17.92 2.72 -3.05
N THR A 184 -17.83 2.81 -4.37
CA THR A 184 -16.61 2.53 -5.12
C THR A 184 -15.95 3.84 -5.55
N ILE A 185 -14.72 4.05 -5.11
CA ILE A 185 -13.84 5.12 -5.58
C ILE A 185 -13.12 4.63 -6.83
N VAL A 186 -13.48 5.21 -7.97
CA VAL A 186 -12.96 4.83 -9.30
C VAL A 186 -11.94 5.86 -9.78
N GLY A 187 -10.81 5.43 -10.33
CA GLY A 187 -9.85 6.37 -10.90
C GLY A 187 -8.52 5.73 -11.30
N ALA A 188 -7.67 6.53 -11.96
CA ALA A 188 -6.38 6.08 -12.49
C ALA A 188 -5.43 5.53 -11.42
N GLY A 189 -4.43 4.76 -11.85
CA GLY A 189 -3.33 4.37 -10.96
C GLY A 189 -2.61 5.61 -10.42
N GLY A 190 -2.21 5.61 -9.14
CA GLY A 190 -1.48 6.74 -8.55
C GLY A 190 -2.30 8.00 -8.26
N VAL A 191 -3.62 8.00 -8.50
CA VAL A 191 -4.50 9.16 -8.22
C VAL A 191 -4.87 9.33 -6.73
N GLY A 192 -4.46 8.39 -5.87
CA GLY A 192 -4.68 8.48 -4.42
C GLY A 192 -5.99 7.88 -3.91
N LYS A 193 -6.59 6.90 -4.60
CA LYS A 193 -7.86 6.26 -4.19
C LYS A 193 -7.79 5.64 -2.79
N THR A 194 -6.72 4.89 -2.51
CA THR A 194 -6.48 4.24 -1.22
C THR A 194 -6.31 5.27 -0.12
N SER A 195 -5.49 6.30 -0.37
CA SER A 195 -5.29 7.41 0.57
C SER A 195 -6.61 8.16 0.85
N LEU A 196 -7.44 8.39 -0.17
CA LEU A 196 -8.75 9.01 -0.01
C LEU A 196 -9.72 8.13 0.79
N ALA A 197 -9.76 6.82 0.53
CA ALA A 197 -10.59 5.89 1.29
C ALA A 197 -10.23 5.88 2.79
N LEU A 198 -8.93 5.90 3.09
CA LEU A 198 -8.42 5.98 4.46
C LEU A 198 -8.72 7.34 5.11
N ALA A 199 -8.60 8.45 4.37
CA ALA A 199 -8.94 9.77 4.88
C ALA A 199 -10.44 9.90 5.19
N ILE A 200 -11.32 9.34 4.35
CA ILE A 200 -12.77 9.26 4.63
C ILE A 200 -13.04 8.41 5.88
N ALA A 201 -12.32 7.30 6.04
CA ALA A 201 -12.47 6.44 7.20
C ALA A 201 -12.05 7.14 8.51
N ASP A 202 -11.01 7.97 8.45
CA ASP A 202 -10.56 8.78 9.60
C ASP A 202 -11.53 9.94 9.90
N ASP A 203 -12.00 10.67 8.88
CA ASP A 203 -13.00 11.74 9.01
C ASP A 203 -14.31 11.23 9.62
N LEU A 204 -14.70 9.99 9.28
CA LEU A 204 -15.90 9.33 9.77
C LEU A 204 -15.67 8.37 10.94
N ARG A 205 -14.50 8.41 11.59
CA ARG A 205 -14.10 7.43 12.64
C ARG A 205 -15.11 7.28 13.78
N GLU A 206 -15.80 8.35 14.14
CA GLU A 206 -16.80 8.36 15.22
C GLU A 206 -18.08 7.59 14.84
N ARG A 207 -18.37 7.49 13.53
CA ARG A 207 -19.53 6.75 13.02
C ARG A 207 -19.31 5.24 13.05
N PHE A 208 -18.06 4.79 13.00
CA PHE A 208 -17.67 3.39 12.92
C PHE A 208 -17.11 2.88 14.26
N SER A 209 -17.99 2.73 15.24
CA SER A 209 -17.66 2.25 16.60
C SER A 209 -17.12 0.81 16.64
N ARG A 210 -17.48 -0.02 15.65
CA ARG A 210 -16.91 -1.36 15.42
C ARG A 210 -15.61 -1.34 14.61
N GLY A 211 -15.08 -0.14 14.37
CA GLY A 211 -13.85 0.08 13.65
C GLY A 211 -13.95 -0.11 12.14
N VAL A 212 -12.78 -0.05 11.54
CA VAL A 212 -12.53 -0.04 10.11
C VAL A 212 -11.64 -1.24 9.80
N LEU A 213 -12.02 -2.04 8.82
CA LEU A 213 -11.23 -3.16 8.32
C LEU A 213 -10.72 -2.82 6.93
N VAL A 214 -9.44 -3.07 6.67
CA VAL A 214 -8.85 -2.87 5.34
C VAL A 214 -8.36 -4.21 4.80
N VAL A 215 -8.71 -4.46 3.55
CA VAL A 215 -8.47 -5.73 2.87
C VAL A 215 -7.91 -5.44 1.48
N ASN A 216 -6.67 -5.84 1.24
CA ASN A 216 -6.06 -5.74 -0.07
C ASN A 216 -6.47 -6.96 -0.92
N VAL A 217 -7.24 -6.70 -1.97
CA VAL A 217 -7.78 -7.75 -2.85
C VAL A 217 -6.67 -8.48 -3.61
N ALA A 218 -5.53 -7.82 -3.84
CA ALA A 218 -4.38 -8.44 -4.47
C ALA A 218 -3.64 -9.42 -3.55
N ALA A 219 -3.67 -9.19 -2.24
CA ALA A 219 -2.88 -9.95 -1.26
C ALA A 219 -3.59 -11.22 -0.78
N ILE A 220 -4.93 -11.26 -0.84
CA ILE A 220 -5.72 -12.38 -0.33
C ILE A 220 -6.49 -13.01 -1.49
N HIS A 221 -6.05 -14.18 -1.94
CA HIS A 221 -6.74 -14.91 -3.00
C HIS A 221 -7.94 -15.71 -2.48
N GLY A 222 -9.10 -15.51 -3.10
CA GLY A 222 -10.27 -16.41 -3.00
C GLY A 222 -11.06 -16.36 -1.69
N LEU A 223 -11.84 -17.42 -1.44
CA LEU A 223 -12.83 -17.52 -0.35
C LEU A 223 -12.29 -17.24 1.06
N GLY A 224 -10.97 -17.34 1.27
CA GLY A 224 -10.31 -17.00 2.54
C GLY A 224 -10.50 -15.54 2.96
N MET A 225 -10.69 -14.62 2.02
CA MET A 225 -10.96 -13.21 2.31
C MET A 225 -12.31 -13.01 2.97
N ILE A 226 -13.36 -13.62 2.42
CA ILE A 226 -14.73 -13.49 2.91
C ILE A 226 -14.82 -14.06 4.32
N SER A 227 -14.27 -15.25 4.55
CA SER A 227 -14.27 -15.88 5.87
C SER A 227 -13.47 -15.08 6.91
N THR A 228 -12.32 -14.53 6.53
CA THR A 228 -11.49 -13.70 7.43
C THR A 228 -12.16 -12.36 7.76
N ALA A 229 -12.77 -11.70 6.77
CA ALA A 229 -13.54 -10.48 6.97
C ALA A 229 -14.78 -10.73 7.83
N MET A 230 -15.54 -11.80 7.57
CA MET A 230 -16.69 -12.20 8.40
C MET A 230 -16.27 -12.49 9.83
N ALA A 231 -15.22 -13.29 10.04
CA ALA A 231 -14.73 -13.61 11.38
C ALA A 231 -14.30 -12.35 12.14
N SER A 232 -13.62 -11.42 11.47
CA SER A 232 -13.19 -10.14 12.06
C SER A 232 -14.38 -9.24 12.42
N LEU A 233 -15.37 -9.14 11.53
CA LEU A 233 -16.60 -8.40 11.79
C LEU A 233 -17.42 -9.02 12.93
N GLN A 234 -17.45 -10.35 13.03
CA GLN A 234 -18.16 -11.08 14.11
C GLN A 234 -17.44 -11.01 15.45
N ALA A 235 -16.09 -11.00 15.46
CA ALA A 235 -15.29 -10.87 16.68
C ALA A 235 -15.41 -9.47 17.32
N GLN A 236 -15.71 -8.44 16.51
CA GLN A 236 -16.02 -7.09 16.97
C GLN A 236 -17.40 -7.08 17.67
N ARG A 237 -17.39 -7.23 19.00
CA ARG A 237 -18.58 -7.30 19.86
C ARG A 237 -19.27 -5.96 20.15
N SER A 238 -18.70 -4.85 19.67
CA SER A 238 -19.25 -3.51 19.89
C SER A 238 -20.56 -3.30 19.12
N GLU A 239 -21.50 -2.57 19.72
CA GLU A 239 -22.67 -2.07 19.01
C GLU A 239 -22.30 -0.88 18.10
N GLY A 240 -22.95 -0.77 16.93
CA GLY A 240 -22.81 0.35 15.99
C GLY A 240 -22.16 0.01 14.64
N GLY A 241 -21.72 1.02 13.91
CA GLY A 241 -21.28 0.89 12.51
C GLY A 241 -19.89 0.27 12.36
N ALA A 242 -19.70 -0.52 11.28
CA ALA A 242 -18.38 -0.99 10.83
C ALA A 242 -18.11 -0.48 9.42
N LEU A 243 -16.85 -0.19 9.10
CA LEU A 243 -16.42 0.14 7.73
C LEU A 243 -15.47 -0.93 7.21
N LEU A 244 -15.68 -1.39 5.98
CA LEU A 244 -14.77 -2.27 5.26
C LEU A 244 -14.22 -1.52 4.04
N ILE A 245 -12.89 -1.46 3.92
CA ILE A 245 -12.20 -0.95 2.75
C ILE A 245 -11.66 -2.15 1.97
N LEU A 246 -12.18 -2.34 0.75
CA LEU A 246 -11.65 -3.29 -0.23
C LEU A 246 -10.70 -2.53 -1.15
N ASP A 247 -9.39 -2.74 -1.00
CA ASP A 247 -8.38 -2.02 -1.76
C ASP A 247 -7.89 -2.83 -2.98
N GLY A 248 -7.72 -2.15 -4.12
CA GLY A 248 -7.18 -2.75 -5.33
C GLY A 248 -8.12 -3.76 -5.99
N CYS A 249 -9.44 -3.51 -5.98
CA CYS A 249 -10.43 -4.45 -6.49
C CYS A 249 -10.30 -4.75 -7.99
N GLU A 250 -9.55 -3.96 -8.76
CA GLU A 250 -9.31 -4.22 -10.18
C GLU A 250 -8.52 -5.51 -10.47
N GLN A 251 -7.92 -6.14 -9.46
CA GLN A 251 -7.31 -7.47 -9.63
C GLN A 251 -8.37 -8.56 -9.88
N ASP A 252 -9.55 -8.42 -9.26
CA ASP A 252 -10.69 -9.32 -9.44
C ASP A 252 -11.98 -8.57 -9.05
N THR A 253 -12.55 -7.86 -10.01
CA THR A 253 -13.73 -7.02 -9.79
C THR A 253 -14.97 -7.84 -9.46
N ILE A 254 -15.08 -9.05 -10.03
CA ILE A 254 -16.20 -9.97 -9.81
C ILE A 254 -16.17 -10.47 -8.36
N PHE A 255 -15.01 -10.93 -7.90
CA PHE A 255 -14.85 -11.41 -6.53
C PHE A 255 -15.06 -10.29 -5.50
N ALA A 256 -14.53 -9.10 -5.75
CA ALA A 256 -14.73 -7.94 -4.88
C ALA A 256 -16.21 -7.55 -4.79
N ALA A 257 -16.92 -7.50 -5.93
CA ALA A 257 -18.34 -7.20 -5.99
C ALA A 257 -19.18 -8.21 -5.18
N GLU A 258 -18.93 -9.50 -5.37
CA GLU A 258 -19.66 -10.57 -4.67
C GLU A 258 -19.35 -10.56 -3.16
N THR A 259 -18.11 -10.27 -2.78
CA THR A 259 -17.69 -10.11 -1.39
C THR A 259 -18.43 -8.96 -0.72
N ALA A 260 -18.43 -7.77 -1.33
CA ALA A 260 -19.14 -6.61 -0.80
C ALA A 260 -20.64 -6.91 -0.63
N ARG A 261 -21.28 -7.50 -1.64
CA ARG A 261 -22.71 -7.85 -1.62
C ARG A 261 -23.07 -8.81 -0.50
N ARG A 262 -22.29 -9.90 -0.33
CA ARG A 262 -22.53 -10.92 0.71
C ARG A 262 -22.37 -10.34 2.12
N LEU A 263 -21.35 -9.51 2.33
CA LEU A 263 -21.09 -8.90 3.63
C LEU A 263 -22.14 -7.85 3.97
N LEU A 264 -22.52 -6.98 3.02
CA LEU A 264 -23.59 -5.99 3.22
C LEU A 264 -24.95 -6.63 3.52
N ALA A 265 -25.25 -7.79 2.90
CA ALA A 265 -26.46 -8.55 3.20
C ALA A 265 -26.42 -9.20 4.60
N SER A 266 -25.25 -9.62 5.07
CA SER A 266 -25.07 -10.28 6.37
C SER A 266 -25.02 -9.29 7.54
N PHE A 267 -24.58 -8.05 7.32
CA PHE A 267 -24.36 -7.06 8.37
C PHE A 267 -25.09 -5.75 8.07
N LYS A 268 -26.13 -5.43 8.87
CA LYS A 268 -27.00 -4.25 8.66
C LYS A 268 -26.31 -2.91 8.90
N ASP A 269 -25.29 -2.86 9.75
CA ASP A 269 -24.54 -1.64 10.07
C ASP A 269 -23.15 -1.59 9.41
N LEU A 270 -22.93 -2.42 8.39
CA LEU A 270 -21.70 -2.42 7.61
C LEU A 270 -21.77 -1.38 6.49
N PHE A 271 -20.68 -0.64 6.34
CA PHE A 271 -20.39 0.25 5.23
C PHE A 271 -19.18 -0.29 4.47
N VAL A 272 -19.15 -0.09 3.16
CA VAL A 272 -18.08 -0.58 2.29
C VAL A 272 -17.56 0.56 1.42
N ILE A 273 -16.25 0.78 1.45
CA ILE A 273 -15.54 1.52 0.40
C ILE A 273 -14.75 0.51 -0.42
N ALA A 274 -14.93 0.49 -1.75
CA ALA A 274 -14.04 -0.21 -2.65
C ALA A 274 -13.14 0.80 -3.38
N THR A 275 -11.85 0.51 -3.55
CA THR A 275 -10.97 1.26 -4.44
C THR A 275 -10.73 0.43 -5.68
N SER A 276 -10.94 1.02 -6.86
CA SER A 276 -10.71 0.32 -8.11
C SER A 276 -10.37 1.24 -9.27
N ARG A 277 -9.82 0.69 -10.34
CA ARG A 277 -9.62 1.42 -11.60
C ARG A 277 -10.86 1.48 -12.45
N ALA A 278 -11.76 0.52 -12.28
CA ALA A 278 -13.04 0.41 -12.97
C ALA A 278 -14.17 0.19 -11.95
N PRO A 279 -15.42 0.54 -12.29
CA PRO A 279 -16.53 0.19 -11.43
C PRO A 279 -16.69 -1.32 -11.24
N LEU A 280 -17.25 -1.72 -10.10
CA LEU A 280 -17.54 -3.13 -9.79
C LEU A 280 -18.82 -3.63 -10.48
N MET A 281 -19.68 -2.72 -10.94
CA MET A 281 -20.88 -3.00 -11.75
C MET A 281 -21.85 -3.95 -11.04
N THR A 282 -22.14 -3.65 -9.77
CA THR A 282 -22.99 -4.49 -8.92
C THR A 282 -24.12 -3.70 -8.25
N ALA A 283 -25.18 -4.40 -7.84
CA ALA A 283 -26.34 -3.79 -7.20
C ALA A 283 -25.96 -3.12 -5.87
N GLY A 284 -26.47 -1.92 -5.63
CA GLY A 284 -26.20 -1.12 -4.44
C GLY A 284 -24.89 -0.32 -4.49
N GLU A 285 -24.06 -0.50 -5.53
CA GLU A 285 -22.84 0.28 -5.73
C GLU A 285 -23.16 1.76 -6.04
N ARG A 286 -22.59 2.68 -5.27
CA ARG A 286 -22.41 4.09 -5.70
C ARG A 286 -21.01 4.32 -6.19
N GLN A 287 -20.89 4.96 -7.34
CA GLN A 287 -19.60 5.21 -7.97
C GLN A 287 -19.24 6.68 -7.80
N ARG A 288 -18.02 6.95 -7.33
CA ARG A 288 -17.45 8.31 -7.33
C ARG A 288 -16.10 8.28 -8.01
N ARG A 289 -15.95 9.09 -9.06
CA ARG A 289 -14.70 9.18 -9.82
C ARG A 289 -13.75 10.15 -9.13
N LEU A 290 -12.54 9.70 -8.84
CA LEU A 290 -11.45 10.52 -8.35
C LEU A 290 -10.58 10.95 -9.54
N GLY A 291 -10.60 12.23 -9.87
CA GLY A 291 -9.78 12.84 -10.91
C GLY A 291 -8.38 13.20 -10.41
N MET A 292 -7.53 13.71 -11.30
CA MET A 292 -6.22 14.29 -10.94
C MET A 292 -6.39 15.53 -10.02
N LEU A 293 -5.31 15.99 -9.41
CA LEU A 293 -5.32 17.26 -8.68
C LEU A 293 -5.40 18.41 -9.68
N ALA A 294 -6.17 19.44 -9.37
CA ALA A 294 -6.24 20.61 -10.24
C ALA A 294 -4.86 21.28 -10.34
N VAL A 295 -4.51 21.72 -11.55
CA VAL A 295 -3.24 22.37 -11.88
C VAL A 295 -3.44 23.84 -12.23
N PRO A 296 -2.47 24.72 -11.92
CA PRO A 296 -2.59 26.15 -12.22
C PRO A 296 -2.55 26.42 -13.73
N PRO A 297 -3.52 27.15 -14.30
CA PRO A 297 -3.48 27.62 -15.68
C PRO A 297 -2.23 28.46 -15.97
N ALA A 298 -1.77 28.44 -17.22
CA ALA A 298 -0.68 29.29 -17.67
C ALA A 298 -0.99 30.78 -17.42
N GLY A 299 0.01 31.56 -17.01
CA GLY A 299 -0.16 32.98 -16.69
C GLY A 299 -0.88 33.30 -15.38
N SER A 300 -1.21 32.29 -14.55
CA SER A 300 -1.78 32.52 -13.22
C SER A 300 -0.78 33.26 -12.30
N SER A 301 -1.27 34.21 -11.51
CA SER A 301 -0.46 34.89 -10.48
C SER A 301 -0.12 33.95 -9.32
N TRP A 302 1.02 34.14 -8.65
CA TRP A 302 1.45 33.30 -7.51
C TRP A 302 0.40 33.10 -6.41
N PRO A 303 -0.32 34.13 -5.93
CA PRO A 303 -1.37 33.93 -4.91
C PRO A 303 -2.46 32.96 -5.36
N ARG A 304 -2.80 32.98 -6.64
CA ARG A 304 -3.77 32.05 -7.25
C ARG A 304 -3.16 30.67 -7.47
N ILE A 305 -1.87 30.57 -7.78
CA ILE A 305 -1.16 29.29 -7.94
C ILE A 305 -1.17 28.50 -6.63
N LEU A 306 -1.00 29.16 -5.48
CA LEU A 306 -1.00 28.53 -4.16
C LEU A 306 -2.32 27.84 -3.78
N SER A 307 -3.44 28.24 -4.38
CA SER A 307 -4.74 27.60 -4.12
C SER A 307 -4.95 26.30 -4.91
N TYR A 308 -4.02 25.91 -5.79
CA TYR A 308 -4.16 24.67 -6.56
C TYR A 308 -3.64 23.46 -5.76
N PRO A 309 -4.44 22.40 -5.60
CA PRO A 309 -4.07 21.19 -4.86
C PRO A 309 -2.75 20.55 -5.29
N SER A 310 -2.42 20.58 -6.59
CA SER A 310 -1.15 20.05 -7.09
C SER A 310 0.06 20.78 -6.53
N VAL A 311 -0.04 22.10 -6.37
CA VAL A 311 1.01 22.96 -5.81
C VAL A 311 1.07 22.79 -4.30
N GLU A 312 -0.08 22.78 -3.62
CA GLU A 312 -0.18 22.53 -2.18
C GLU A 312 0.55 21.23 -1.79
N VAL A 313 0.24 20.14 -2.49
CA VAL A 313 0.88 18.83 -2.25
C VAL A 313 2.39 18.90 -2.54
N LEU A 314 2.82 19.54 -3.62
CA LEU A 314 4.24 19.65 -3.96
C LEU A 314 5.02 20.41 -2.90
N LEU A 315 4.52 21.56 -2.44
CA LEU A 315 5.18 22.38 -1.43
C LEU A 315 5.20 21.66 -0.07
N MET A 316 4.05 21.13 0.35
CA MET A 316 3.92 20.40 1.62
C MET A 316 4.83 19.18 1.65
N ARG A 317 4.78 18.33 0.62
CA ARG A 317 5.59 17.12 0.58
C ARG A 317 7.05 17.42 0.27
N GLY A 318 7.36 18.54 -0.39
CA GLY A 318 8.72 18.96 -0.71
C GLY A 318 9.44 19.63 0.46
N HIS A 319 8.71 19.97 1.53
CA HIS A 319 9.18 20.83 2.63
C HIS A 319 9.67 22.19 2.10
N LEU A 320 8.95 22.74 1.12
CA LEU A 320 9.25 24.02 0.50
C LEU A 320 8.42 25.11 1.15
N ASP A 321 9.08 26.17 1.62
CA ASP A 321 8.40 27.35 2.13
C ASP A 321 7.96 28.25 0.96
N ALA A 322 6.65 28.34 0.75
CA ALA A 322 6.02 29.18 -0.27
C ALA A 322 6.44 30.65 -0.19
N GLY A 323 6.72 31.15 1.03
CA GLY A 323 7.08 32.54 1.28
C GLY A 323 8.50 32.89 0.88
N SER A 324 9.41 31.91 0.88
CA SER A 324 10.83 32.11 0.57
C SER A 324 11.18 31.91 -0.90
N LEU A 325 10.25 31.43 -1.73
CA LEU A 325 10.51 31.15 -3.14
C LEU A 325 10.71 32.44 -3.95
N SER A 326 11.80 32.47 -4.71
CA SER A 326 12.06 33.46 -5.76
C SER A 326 11.07 33.34 -6.92
N GLU A 327 10.98 34.37 -7.76
CA GLU A 327 10.05 34.37 -8.90
C GLU A 327 10.33 33.22 -9.89
N SER A 328 11.60 32.91 -10.14
CA SER A 328 11.98 31.78 -10.98
C SER A 328 11.56 30.43 -10.40
N GLU A 329 11.65 30.27 -9.08
CA GLU A 329 11.25 29.03 -8.40
C GLU A 329 9.73 28.85 -8.41
N ARG A 330 8.97 29.94 -8.26
CA ARG A 330 7.50 29.92 -8.38
C ARG A 330 7.05 29.44 -9.76
N ILE A 331 7.72 29.90 -10.81
CA ILE A 331 7.48 29.46 -12.19
C ILE A 331 7.77 27.96 -12.31
N MET A 332 8.90 27.48 -11.78
CA MET A 332 9.26 26.05 -11.83
C MET A 332 8.26 25.16 -11.09
N VAL A 333 7.78 25.57 -9.92
CA VAL A 333 6.75 24.84 -9.16
C VAL A 333 5.44 24.73 -9.95
N ALA A 334 5.01 25.84 -10.57
CA ALA A 334 3.81 25.86 -11.40
C ALA A 334 3.96 25.01 -12.67
N ASP A 335 5.11 25.11 -13.34
CA ASP A 335 5.43 24.31 -14.53
C ASP A 335 5.55 22.82 -14.22
N ALA A 336 6.18 22.46 -13.11
CA ALA A 336 6.25 21.06 -12.67
C ALA A 336 4.85 20.51 -12.40
N SER A 337 4.00 21.26 -11.69
CA SER A 337 2.62 20.85 -11.42
C SER A 337 1.81 20.59 -12.70
N ARG A 338 1.99 21.43 -13.73
CA ARG A 338 1.39 21.24 -15.06
C ARG A 338 1.99 20.05 -15.81
N ARG A 339 3.32 19.91 -15.83
CA ARG A 339 4.03 18.83 -16.54
C ARG A 339 3.73 17.46 -15.97
N LEU A 340 3.55 17.37 -14.65
CA LEU A 340 3.14 16.17 -13.92
C LEU A 340 1.62 15.96 -13.96
N ASP A 341 0.89 16.82 -14.67
CA ASP A 341 -0.52 16.65 -15.01
C ASP A 341 -1.43 16.47 -13.78
N GLY A 342 -1.02 17.03 -12.64
CA GLY A 342 -1.78 16.89 -11.39
C GLY A 342 -1.81 15.48 -10.81
N LEU A 343 -1.01 14.53 -11.32
CA LEU A 343 -0.99 13.17 -10.79
C LEU A 343 -0.32 13.14 -9.40
N PRO A 344 -1.05 12.82 -8.31
CA PRO A 344 -0.52 12.85 -6.95
C PRO A 344 0.76 12.04 -6.77
N LEU A 345 0.80 10.82 -7.29
CA LEU A 345 1.99 9.98 -7.21
C LEU A 345 3.22 10.64 -7.86
N ALA A 346 3.05 11.25 -9.03
CA ALA A 346 4.17 11.90 -9.72
C ALA A 346 4.64 13.16 -8.95
N ILE A 347 3.69 13.93 -8.41
CA ILE A 347 3.98 15.10 -7.58
C ILE A 347 4.71 14.71 -6.29
N GLU A 348 4.30 13.63 -5.62
CA GLU A 348 4.97 13.13 -4.42
C GLU A 348 6.40 12.68 -4.72
N ILE A 349 6.62 12.00 -5.84
CA ILE A 349 7.96 11.58 -6.27
C ILE A 349 8.81 12.84 -6.52
N ALA A 350 8.29 13.84 -7.26
CA ALA A 350 8.97 15.12 -7.49
C ALA A 350 9.32 15.85 -6.16
N ALA A 351 8.37 15.85 -5.22
CA ALA A 351 8.55 16.44 -3.91
C ALA A 351 9.69 15.79 -3.12
N VAL A 352 9.88 14.47 -3.23
CA VAL A 352 11.01 13.76 -2.61
C VAL A 352 12.35 14.25 -3.15
N HIS A 353 12.46 14.57 -4.44
CA HIS A 353 13.68 15.17 -5.00
C HIS A 353 13.89 16.59 -4.48
N CYS A 354 12.81 17.37 -4.32
CA CYS A 354 12.88 18.72 -3.77
C CYS A 354 13.45 18.75 -2.34
N ARG A 355 13.17 17.73 -1.51
CA ARG A 355 13.75 17.63 -0.15
C ARG A 355 15.28 17.57 -0.14
N ARG A 356 15.91 17.09 -1.23
CA ARG A 356 17.36 16.95 -1.35
C ARG A 356 18.01 18.11 -2.10
N GLY A 357 17.36 18.59 -3.16
CA GLY A 357 17.94 19.57 -4.08
C GLY A 357 17.21 20.91 -4.18
N GLY A 358 16.23 21.16 -3.32
CA GLY A 358 15.36 22.33 -3.41
C GLY A 358 14.52 22.34 -4.69
N VAL A 359 13.98 23.51 -5.05
CA VAL A 359 13.13 23.67 -6.24
C VAL A 359 13.89 23.36 -7.54
N GLU A 360 15.20 23.61 -7.58
CA GLU A 360 16.05 23.34 -8.74
C GLU A 360 16.05 21.86 -9.16
N ALA A 361 15.77 20.93 -8.23
CA ALA A 361 15.62 19.51 -8.55
C ALA A 361 14.48 19.24 -9.54
N LEU A 362 13.47 20.11 -9.63
CA LEU A 362 12.36 19.99 -10.59
C LEU A 362 12.82 20.10 -12.05
N ARG A 363 13.96 20.75 -12.33
CA ARG A 363 14.52 20.81 -13.69
C ARG A 363 14.96 19.44 -14.19
N ASN A 364 15.39 18.57 -13.27
CA ASN A 364 15.88 17.23 -13.58
C ASN A 364 14.75 16.21 -13.77
N ILE A 365 13.50 16.62 -13.55
CA ILE A 365 12.35 15.82 -13.95
C ILE A 365 12.36 15.78 -15.48
N PRO A 366 12.42 14.60 -16.11
CA PRO A 366 12.39 14.46 -17.56
C PRO A 366 11.17 15.15 -18.17
N GLU A 367 11.29 15.64 -19.40
CA GLU A 367 10.15 16.25 -20.11
C GLU A 367 8.98 15.29 -20.26
N ASP A 368 9.28 13.99 -20.34
CA ASP A 368 8.30 12.90 -20.43
C ASP A 368 7.60 12.57 -19.09
N GLY A 369 8.03 13.20 -17.98
CA GLY A 369 7.42 13.06 -16.66
C GLY A 369 7.69 11.72 -15.98
N ILE A 370 8.39 10.79 -16.62
CA ILE A 370 8.67 9.45 -16.11
C ILE A 370 10.04 9.45 -15.45
N PHE A 371 10.06 9.32 -14.12
CA PHE A 371 11.30 9.24 -13.35
C PHE A 371 11.16 8.22 -12.21
N ASP A 372 12.29 7.61 -11.86
CA ASP A 372 12.38 6.57 -10.85
C ASP A 372 12.80 7.17 -9.50
N LEU A 373 12.19 6.67 -8.41
CA LEU A 373 12.71 6.91 -7.05
C LEU A 373 13.94 6.02 -6.83
N GLU A 374 15.12 6.61 -6.66
CA GLU A 374 16.32 5.84 -6.23
C GLU A 374 16.32 5.47 -4.73
N ALA A 375 15.31 5.83 -3.92
CA ALA A 375 15.30 5.44 -2.51
C ALA A 375 13.91 5.47 -1.83
N ARG A 376 13.38 4.29 -1.48
CA ARG A 376 12.90 3.86 -0.13
C ARG A 376 12.02 2.60 -0.23
N HIS A 377 12.27 1.65 0.66
CA HIS A 377 11.75 0.27 0.69
C HIS A 377 10.29 0.09 1.15
N ALA A 378 9.43 1.12 1.14
CA ALA A 378 8.14 1.09 1.85
C ALA A 378 6.87 1.14 0.97
N ARG A 379 6.99 1.15 -0.37
CA ARG A 379 5.83 1.04 -1.28
C ARG A 379 5.84 -0.31 -2.00
N PRO A 380 4.67 -0.92 -2.31
CA PRO A 380 4.60 -2.05 -3.23
C PRO A 380 5.27 -1.70 -4.55
N ASP A 381 5.87 -2.67 -5.24
CA ASP A 381 6.70 -2.41 -6.42
C ASP A 381 6.01 -1.56 -7.50
N ARG A 382 4.69 -1.72 -7.66
CA ARG A 382 3.83 -0.93 -8.57
C ARG A 382 3.70 0.56 -8.23
N HIS A 383 3.98 0.96 -7.00
CA HIS A 383 3.90 2.35 -6.50
C HIS A 383 5.30 2.95 -6.23
N ARG A 384 6.38 2.19 -6.50
CA ARG A 384 7.76 2.64 -6.29
C ARG A 384 8.25 3.61 -7.36
N THR A 385 7.82 3.45 -8.60
CA THR A 385 8.18 4.39 -9.68
C THR A 385 6.97 4.72 -10.53
N LEU A 386 6.98 5.92 -11.15
CA LEU A 386 5.92 6.28 -12.09
C LEU A 386 5.92 5.30 -13.26
N ARG A 387 7.10 4.86 -13.72
CA ARG A 387 7.27 3.85 -14.76
C ARG A 387 6.58 2.53 -14.40
N ALA A 388 6.74 2.03 -13.19
CA ALA A 388 6.11 0.78 -12.74
C ALA A 388 4.57 0.87 -12.73
N ASN A 389 4.02 2.03 -12.34
CA ASN A 389 2.57 2.27 -12.32
C ASN A 389 1.99 2.31 -13.75
N VAL A 390 2.65 3.02 -14.65
CA VAL A 390 2.24 3.16 -16.05
C VAL A 390 2.41 1.83 -16.80
N ASP A 391 3.51 1.10 -16.57
CA ASP A 391 3.75 -0.23 -17.16
C ASP A 391 2.70 -1.25 -16.71
N TRP A 392 2.37 -1.27 -15.42
CA TRP A 392 1.29 -2.12 -14.91
C TRP A 392 -0.06 -1.72 -15.51
N SER A 393 -0.30 -0.41 -15.65
CA SER A 393 -1.52 0.09 -16.28
C SER A 393 -1.69 -0.34 -17.73
N TYR A 394 -0.59 -0.38 -18.48
CA TYR A 394 -0.54 -0.84 -19.87
C TYR A 394 -0.67 -2.37 -20.00
N ARG A 395 -0.11 -3.14 -19.05
CA ARG A 395 -0.20 -4.63 -19.06
C ARG A 395 -1.62 -5.15 -18.87
N MET A 396 -2.49 -4.41 -18.18
CA MET A 396 -3.91 -4.77 -17.97
C MET A 396 -4.81 -4.52 -19.19
N LEU A 397 -4.25 -3.99 -20.28
CA LEU A 397 -4.97 -3.81 -21.54
C LEU A 397 -4.89 -5.06 -22.41
N SER A 398 -5.98 -5.39 -23.09
CA SER A 398 -5.95 -6.37 -24.19
C SER A 398 -5.13 -5.81 -25.35
N ASP A 399 -4.73 -6.68 -26.28
CA ASP A 399 -3.94 -6.21 -27.42
C ASP A 399 -4.74 -5.28 -28.33
N GLU A 400 -6.05 -5.48 -28.46
CA GLU A 400 -6.90 -4.56 -29.23
C GLU A 400 -7.10 -3.21 -28.52
N GLU A 401 -7.12 -3.19 -27.19
CA GLU A 401 -7.15 -1.95 -26.41
C GLU A 401 -5.83 -1.19 -26.53
N LYS A 402 -4.70 -1.90 -26.54
CA LYS A 402 -3.37 -1.30 -26.79
C LYS A 402 -3.28 -0.71 -28.19
N ASP A 403 -3.88 -1.34 -29.20
CA ASP A 403 -3.97 -0.80 -30.57
C ASP A 403 -4.73 0.54 -30.61
N VAL A 404 -5.90 0.59 -29.97
CA VAL A 404 -6.68 1.84 -29.88
C VAL A 404 -5.88 2.91 -29.13
N LEU A 405 -5.27 2.56 -28.00
CA LEU A 405 -4.44 3.46 -27.21
C LEU A 405 -3.27 4.04 -28.02
N ARG A 406 -2.56 3.20 -28.80
CA ARG A 406 -1.47 3.64 -29.68
C ARG A 406 -1.95 4.66 -30.71
N ARG A 407 -3.12 4.45 -31.30
CA ARG A 407 -3.69 5.39 -32.28
C ARG A 407 -4.13 6.71 -31.64
N LEU A 408 -4.71 6.66 -30.44
CA LEU A 408 -5.10 7.85 -29.69
C LEU A 408 -3.89 8.66 -29.19
N SER A 409 -2.70 8.05 -29.10
CA SER A 409 -1.50 8.74 -28.62
C SER A 409 -1.05 9.93 -29.49
N VAL A 410 -1.59 10.04 -30.71
CA VAL A 410 -1.42 11.20 -31.60
C VAL A 410 -1.97 12.50 -30.99
N PHE A 411 -3.02 12.43 -30.17
CA PHE A 411 -3.62 13.60 -29.55
C PHE A 411 -2.75 14.10 -28.40
N ALA A 412 -2.17 15.29 -28.55
CA ALA A 412 -1.31 15.90 -27.54
C ALA A 412 -2.06 16.57 -26.39
N GLY A 413 -3.37 16.74 -26.54
CA GLY A 413 -4.24 17.37 -25.58
C GLY A 413 -5.64 16.75 -25.62
N PRO A 414 -6.65 17.44 -25.07
CA PRO A 414 -8.02 16.98 -25.07
C PRO A 414 -8.58 16.85 -26.50
N PHE A 415 -9.51 15.90 -26.72
CA PHE A 415 -10.10 15.58 -28.02
C PHE A 415 -11.56 15.12 -27.88
N GLU A 416 -12.35 15.29 -28.93
CA GLU A 416 -13.75 14.83 -28.99
C GLU A 416 -13.86 13.36 -29.45
N MET A 417 -15.01 12.73 -29.18
CA MET A 417 -15.25 11.33 -29.56
C MET A 417 -15.14 11.11 -31.08
N ASP A 418 -15.61 12.06 -31.90
CA ASP A 418 -15.58 11.94 -33.36
C ASP A 418 -14.14 11.94 -33.90
N ALA A 419 -13.26 12.76 -33.31
CA ALA A 419 -11.84 12.78 -33.64
C ALA A 419 -11.17 11.45 -33.25
N ALA A 420 -11.51 10.90 -32.09
CA ALA A 420 -11.03 9.59 -31.66
C ALA A 420 -11.51 8.46 -32.59
N PHE A 421 -12.79 8.48 -32.98
CA PHE A 421 -13.37 7.52 -33.91
C PHE A 421 -12.65 7.57 -35.26
N ALA A 422 -12.44 8.76 -35.82
CA ALA A 422 -11.72 8.94 -37.08
C ALA A 422 -10.27 8.41 -37.02
N ALA A 423 -9.57 8.61 -35.91
CA ALA A 423 -8.19 8.14 -35.74
C ALA A 423 -8.10 6.60 -35.62
N CYS A 424 -9.08 5.97 -34.97
CA CYS A 424 -9.02 4.57 -34.57
C CYS A 424 -9.80 3.60 -35.46
N ALA A 425 -10.88 4.05 -36.09
CA ALA A 425 -11.88 3.18 -36.73
C ALA A 425 -11.76 3.18 -38.28
N ARG A 426 -10.65 2.64 -38.80
CA ARG A 426 -10.30 2.72 -40.23
C ARG A 426 -10.93 1.63 -41.08
N THR A 427 -11.17 0.45 -40.50
CA THR A 427 -11.86 -0.68 -41.16
C THR A 427 -13.27 -0.90 -40.61
N ALA A 428 -14.11 -1.64 -41.33
CA ALA A 428 -15.47 -1.98 -40.87
C ALA A 428 -15.48 -2.74 -39.53
N SER A 429 -14.52 -3.67 -39.33
CA SER A 429 -14.37 -4.39 -38.07
C SER A 429 -13.97 -3.47 -36.92
N GLU A 430 -13.04 -2.54 -37.15
CA GLU A 430 -12.62 -1.56 -36.13
C GLU A 430 -13.74 -0.59 -35.77
N ARG A 431 -14.56 -0.16 -36.73
CA ARG A 431 -15.74 0.68 -36.48
C ARG A 431 -16.74 0.00 -35.57
N SER A 432 -16.99 -1.29 -35.77
CA SER A 432 -17.91 -2.04 -34.92
C SER A 432 -17.37 -2.24 -33.50
N ALA A 433 -16.06 -2.43 -33.34
CA ALA A 433 -15.45 -2.72 -32.04
C ALA A 433 -15.00 -1.47 -31.27
N PHE A 434 -14.91 -0.31 -31.93
CA PHE A 434 -14.40 0.93 -31.33
C PHE A 434 -15.19 1.38 -30.09
N PRO A 435 -16.55 1.43 -30.10
CA PRO A 435 -17.30 1.92 -28.95
C PRO A 435 -16.98 1.16 -27.66
N ASP A 436 -16.92 -0.17 -27.71
CA ASP A 436 -16.63 -1.02 -26.57
C ASP A 436 -15.19 -0.85 -26.08
N ARG A 437 -14.22 -0.77 -27.00
CA ARG A 437 -12.80 -0.58 -26.65
C ARG A 437 -12.54 0.81 -26.08
N PHE A 438 -13.15 1.84 -26.67
CA PHE A 438 -13.05 3.23 -26.22
C PHE A 438 -13.67 3.39 -24.82
N LEU A 439 -14.85 2.79 -24.61
CA LEU A 439 -15.48 2.73 -23.29
C LEU A 439 -14.61 1.96 -22.29
N SER A 440 -14.01 0.82 -22.68
CA SER A 440 -13.10 0.07 -21.82
C SER A 440 -11.90 0.88 -21.37
N LEU A 441 -11.28 1.68 -22.26
CA LEU A 441 -10.16 2.57 -21.89
C LEU A 441 -10.57 3.65 -20.87
N ILE A 442 -11.80 4.16 -20.98
CA ILE A 442 -12.37 5.09 -19.98
C ILE A 442 -12.63 4.35 -18.66
N LEU A 443 -13.24 3.16 -18.72
CA LEU A 443 -13.55 2.37 -17.55
C LEU A 443 -12.28 1.90 -16.82
N LYS A 444 -11.19 1.62 -17.53
CA LYS A 444 -9.88 1.28 -16.93
C LYS A 444 -9.08 2.50 -16.48
N SER A 445 -9.69 3.69 -16.56
CA SER A 445 -9.08 4.98 -16.20
C SER A 445 -7.74 5.23 -16.92
N VAL A 446 -7.64 4.78 -18.17
CA VAL A 446 -6.52 5.10 -19.09
C VAL A 446 -6.82 6.42 -19.82
N MET A 447 -8.10 6.65 -20.09
CA MET A 447 -8.61 7.92 -20.58
C MET A 447 -9.41 8.63 -19.50
N LEU A 448 -9.26 9.95 -19.47
CA LEU A 448 -10.04 10.87 -18.68
C LEU A 448 -11.16 11.45 -19.54
N VAL A 449 -12.24 11.82 -18.88
CA VAL A 449 -13.40 12.46 -19.51
C VAL A 449 -13.74 13.67 -18.66
N ASP A 450 -13.63 14.83 -19.26
CA ASP A 450 -14.10 16.10 -18.72
C ASP A 450 -15.41 16.48 -19.42
N ILE A 451 -16.26 17.22 -18.72
CA ILE A 451 -17.52 17.74 -19.25
C ILE A 451 -17.38 19.26 -19.30
N GLU A 452 -17.29 19.81 -20.51
CA GLU A 452 -17.30 21.25 -20.75
C GLU A 452 -18.63 21.63 -21.39
N GLY A 453 -19.56 22.17 -20.58
CA GLY A 453 -20.94 22.42 -21.01
C GLY A 453 -21.65 21.11 -21.35
N ASP A 454 -22.19 21.00 -22.57
CA ASP A 454 -22.82 19.77 -23.08
C ASP A 454 -21.83 18.84 -23.81
N ALA A 455 -20.58 19.27 -24.01
CA ALA A 455 -19.57 18.49 -24.73
C ALA A 455 -18.76 17.61 -23.78
N LYS A 456 -18.57 16.34 -24.18
CA LYS A 456 -17.63 15.43 -23.51
C LYS A 456 -16.28 15.53 -24.18
N ILE A 457 -15.29 15.99 -23.42
CA ILE A 457 -13.91 16.09 -23.88
C ILE A 457 -13.11 14.95 -23.25
N TYR A 458 -12.38 14.23 -24.10
CA TYR A 458 -11.58 13.08 -23.73
C TYR A 458 -10.10 13.45 -23.70
N ARG A 459 -9.34 12.85 -22.80
CA ARG A 459 -7.90 13.08 -22.69
C ARG A 459 -7.16 11.83 -22.29
N LEU A 460 -6.00 11.58 -22.88
CA LEU A 460 -5.06 10.58 -22.36
C LEU A 460 -4.23 11.18 -21.23
N GLY A 461 -4.01 10.41 -20.15
CA GLY A 461 -2.99 10.78 -19.17
C GLY A 461 -1.63 10.86 -19.84
N ASN A 462 -0.87 11.94 -19.59
CA ASN A 462 0.39 12.21 -20.30
C ASN A 462 1.38 11.04 -20.20
N ASP A 463 1.46 10.39 -19.04
CA ASP A 463 2.38 9.28 -18.80
C ASP A 463 2.04 8.05 -19.65
N ILE A 464 0.75 7.71 -19.76
CA ILE A 464 0.30 6.56 -20.57
C ILE A 464 0.44 6.87 -22.06
N ARG A 465 0.10 8.10 -22.48
CA ARG A 465 0.29 8.53 -23.87
C ARG A 465 1.76 8.38 -24.28
N ARG A 466 2.69 8.89 -23.46
CA ARG A 466 4.14 8.86 -23.75
C ARG A 466 4.69 7.43 -23.74
N LEU A 467 4.28 6.58 -22.80
CA LEU A 467 4.64 5.15 -22.83
C LEU A 467 4.14 4.48 -24.12
N SER A 468 2.90 4.80 -24.53
CA SER A 468 2.32 4.25 -25.75
C SER A 468 3.10 4.68 -27.00
N ILE A 469 3.58 5.93 -27.07
CA ILE A 469 4.46 6.41 -28.15
C ILE A 469 5.80 5.65 -28.13
N ALA A 470 6.45 5.57 -26.97
CA ALA A 470 7.74 4.89 -26.81
C ALA A 470 7.69 3.42 -27.25
N ARG A 471 6.58 2.72 -26.96
CA ARG A 471 6.36 1.32 -27.36
C ARG A 471 5.85 1.16 -28.80
N SER A 472 5.41 2.23 -29.46
CA SER A 472 5.07 2.22 -30.88
C SER A 472 6.30 2.38 -31.79
N ASN A 473 7.41 2.86 -31.22
CA ASN A 473 8.69 3.06 -31.91
C ASN A 473 9.67 1.90 -31.72
N VAL A 474 9.25 0.80 -31.09
CA VAL A 474 10.04 -0.44 -31.05
C VAL A 474 9.72 -1.23 -32.33
N PRO A 475 10.69 -1.44 -33.23
CA PRO A 475 10.47 -2.07 -34.53
C PRO A 475 10.00 -3.53 -34.43
#